data_AF-A0A1W1CLA1-F1
#
_entry.id   AF-A0A1W1CLA1-F1
#
_cell.length_a   1.000
_cell.length_b   1.000
_cell.length_c   1.000
_cell.angle_alpha   90.00
_cell.angle_beta   90.00
_cell.angle_gamma   90.00
#
_symmetry.space_group_name_H-M   'P 1'
#
loop_
_entity.id
_entity.type
_entity.pdbx_description
1 polymer ?
#
loop_
_entity_poly.entity_id
_entity_poly.type
_entity_poly.pdbx_seq_one_letter_code
_entity_poly.pdbx_strand_id
1 'polypeptide(L)'
;MNSLLDIFDRLSITLLETLKRFPLASLCAFLVSLILILLIEIDYSQTNEIALLANKVAFVLSLGIFLFPVLHLLNRSIFFKILGIGILCVYFYFLPLKIGALEVLRHILLLFALSFMFFWAPFLNTNISNKNIWEWTMKILLILLVTIVLTLTFYIVFYIFMFSLHELFGVEIANRRYLQFMILVLGIFSVNFFLSQMPKYICLLQLKKYTRVGEVFTKYILTPVTMLYILVLFAYIAKILIFGLWNEVTIDWMIIGFTFFAIATYMFWTPLVETLNSSFKKLIWGSLLILSVILALSIWLRFSQGISFETLYLILIFDIWLGLISLYFLFFNNASYKWLFFSISLLIAVSQSEYMMDFLLSLTI
;
A
#
# COMPACT_ATOMS: atom_id res chain seq x y z
N MET A 1 2.66 16.29 38.94
CA MET A 1 1.92 15.01 39.06
C MET A 1 0.60 15.04 38.31
N ASN A 2 -0.22 16.10 38.43
CA ASN A 2 -1.48 16.25 37.69
C ASN A 2 -1.33 16.24 36.16
N SER A 3 -0.26 16.85 35.61
CA SER A 3 -0.05 16.87 34.15
C SER A 3 0.23 15.50 33.53
N LEU A 4 0.89 14.59 34.25
CA LEU A 4 1.16 13.23 33.76
C LEU A 4 -0.11 12.39 33.77
N LEU A 5 -0.92 12.50 34.83
CA LEU A 5 -2.23 11.85 34.92
C LEU A 5 -3.16 12.34 33.80
N ASP A 6 -3.21 13.64 33.54
CA ASP A 6 -4.00 14.21 32.43
C ASP A 6 -3.55 13.69 31.05
N ILE A 7 -2.24 13.45 30.87
CA ILE A 7 -1.70 12.86 29.63
C ILE A 7 -2.11 11.40 29.51
N PHE A 8 -1.99 10.61 30.59
CA PHE A 8 -2.41 9.21 30.61
C PHE A 8 -3.92 9.06 30.37
N ASP A 9 -4.74 9.93 30.95
CA ASP A 9 -6.18 9.96 30.75
C ASP A 9 -6.53 10.32 29.31
N ARG A 10 -5.87 11.32 28.71
CA ARG A 10 -6.07 11.63 27.29
C ARG A 10 -5.69 10.46 26.38
N LEU A 11 -4.55 9.82 26.65
CA LEU A 11 -4.08 8.67 25.87
C LEU A 11 -5.07 7.49 25.98
N SER A 12 -5.52 7.17 27.19
CA SER A 12 -6.48 6.08 27.42
C SER A 12 -7.82 6.36 26.76
N ILE A 13 -8.32 7.59 26.81
CA ILE A 13 -9.53 8.01 26.10
C ILE A 13 -9.35 7.86 24.58
N THR A 14 -8.24 8.32 24.02
CA THR A 14 -7.98 8.14 22.57
C THR A 14 -7.90 6.68 22.16
N LEU A 15 -7.26 5.82 22.96
CA LEU A 15 -7.20 4.38 22.70
C LEU A 15 -8.58 3.71 22.84
N LEU A 16 -9.40 4.14 23.80
CA LEU A 16 -10.78 3.66 23.91
C LEU A 16 -11.64 4.10 22.73
N GLU A 17 -11.46 5.34 22.25
CA GLU A 17 -12.13 5.82 21.05
C GLU A 17 -11.71 5.06 19.79
N THR A 18 -10.43 4.67 19.67
CA THR A 18 -9.98 3.84 18.55
C THR A 18 -10.57 2.46 18.58
N LEU A 19 -10.55 1.82 19.74
CA LEU A 19 -11.10 0.48 19.93
C LEU A 19 -12.61 0.48 19.67
N LYS A 20 -13.32 1.53 20.08
CA LYS A 20 -14.75 1.70 19.76
C LYS A 20 -15.00 1.91 18.27
N ARG A 21 -14.11 2.62 17.58
CA ARG A 21 -14.27 2.93 16.15
C ARG A 21 -13.91 1.75 15.24
N PHE A 22 -12.81 1.05 15.52
CA PHE A 22 -12.28 -0.05 14.70
C PHE A 22 -11.98 -1.31 15.55
N PRO A 23 -12.99 -1.91 16.22
CA PRO A 23 -12.75 -3.01 17.17
C PRO A 23 -12.16 -4.26 16.51
N LEU A 24 -12.70 -4.65 15.35
CA LEU A 24 -12.28 -5.85 14.62
C LEU A 24 -10.84 -5.75 14.10
N ALA A 25 -10.42 -4.56 13.66
CA ALA A 25 -9.07 -4.34 13.14
C ALA A 25 -8.02 -4.47 14.25
N SER A 26 -8.28 -3.88 15.42
CA SER A 26 -7.40 -4.02 16.58
C SER A 26 -7.35 -5.45 17.11
N LEU A 27 -8.48 -6.18 17.10
CA LEU A 27 -8.50 -7.59 17.49
C LEU A 27 -7.66 -8.45 16.53
N CYS A 28 -7.77 -8.21 15.21
CA CYS A 28 -6.93 -8.90 14.23
C CYS A 28 -5.45 -8.60 14.49
N ALA A 29 -5.09 -7.34 14.71
CA ALA A 29 -3.71 -6.95 14.99
C ALA A 29 -3.15 -7.61 16.25
N PHE A 30 -3.95 -7.67 17.32
CA PHE A 30 -3.60 -8.37 18.54
C PHE A 30 -3.38 -9.87 18.31
N LEU A 31 -4.33 -10.56 17.67
CA LEU A 31 -4.25 -11.99 17.39
C LEU A 31 -3.07 -12.33 16.47
N VAL A 32 -2.82 -11.55 15.42
CA VAL A 32 -1.66 -11.72 14.54
C VAL A 32 -0.37 -11.59 15.34
N SER A 33 -0.24 -10.54 16.16
CA SER A 33 0.96 -10.35 16.98
C SER A 33 1.20 -11.51 17.94
N LEU A 34 0.15 -12.02 18.58
CA LEU A 34 0.22 -13.15 19.51
C LEU A 34 0.65 -14.42 18.78
N ILE A 35 -0.01 -14.75 17.66
CA ILE A 35 0.31 -15.95 16.86
C ILE A 35 1.75 -15.91 16.36
N LEU A 36 2.20 -14.76 15.82
CA LEU A 36 3.56 -14.62 15.32
C LEU A 36 4.61 -14.73 16.44
N ILE A 37 4.33 -14.19 17.64
CA ILE A 37 5.21 -14.34 18.81
C ILE A 37 5.32 -15.81 19.22
N LEU A 38 4.20 -16.55 19.23
CA LEU A 38 4.21 -17.99 19.52
C LEU A 38 4.98 -18.79 18.46
N LEU A 39 4.83 -18.44 17.18
CA LEU A 39 5.57 -19.08 16.08
C LEU A 39 7.09 -18.85 16.20
N ILE A 40 7.51 -17.69 16.71
CA ILE A 40 8.92 -17.42 17.02
C ILE A 40 9.38 -18.24 18.23
N GLU A 41 8.56 -18.41 19.27
CA GLU A 41 8.97 -19.15 20.47
C GLU A 41 9.13 -20.66 20.22
N ILE A 42 8.33 -21.21 19.30
CA ILE A 42 8.36 -22.64 18.94
C ILE A 42 9.44 -22.96 17.88
N ASP A 43 10.23 -21.96 17.44
CA ASP A 43 11.20 -22.07 16.34
C ASP A 43 10.56 -22.72 15.10
N TYR A 44 9.64 -21.98 14.46
CA TYR A 44 8.84 -22.42 13.31
C TYR A 44 9.56 -23.44 12.40
N SER A 45 9.05 -24.67 12.39
CA SER A 45 9.45 -25.72 11.46
C SER A 45 8.33 -26.00 10.47
N GLN A 46 8.68 -26.14 9.19
CA GLN A 46 7.72 -26.51 8.13
C GLN A 46 7.21 -27.96 8.24
N THR A 47 7.62 -28.69 9.27
CA THR A 47 7.23 -30.07 9.55
C THR A 47 6.04 -30.19 10.50
N ASN A 48 5.75 -29.16 11.30
CA ASN A 48 4.68 -29.20 12.30
C ASN A 48 3.37 -28.64 11.72
N GLU A 49 2.34 -29.49 11.59
CA GLU A 49 1.03 -29.11 11.04
C GLU A 49 0.35 -27.99 11.84
N ILE A 50 0.52 -27.97 13.16
CA ILE A 50 -0.06 -26.93 14.03
C ILE A 50 0.58 -25.57 13.74
N ALA A 51 1.91 -25.54 13.52
CA ALA A 51 2.64 -24.32 13.20
C ALA A 51 2.28 -23.80 11.80
N LEU A 52 2.07 -24.71 10.83
CA LEU A 52 1.58 -24.36 9.50
C LEU A 52 0.17 -23.75 9.56
N LEU A 53 -0.74 -24.35 10.32
CA LEU A 53 -2.09 -23.84 10.50
C LEU A 53 -2.09 -22.48 11.21
N ALA A 54 -1.28 -22.31 12.25
CA ALA A 54 -1.12 -21.04 12.94
C ALA A 54 -0.59 -19.94 11.99
N ASN A 55 0.41 -20.25 11.16
CA ASN A 55 0.92 -19.30 10.15
C ASN A 55 -0.18 -18.94 9.13
N LYS A 56 -0.93 -19.93 8.66
CA LYS A 56 -2.09 -19.72 7.78
C LYS A 56 -3.12 -18.75 8.39
N VAL A 57 -3.46 -18.93 9.67
CA VAL A 57 -4.38 -18.05 10.39
C VAL A 57 -3.79 -16.63 10.53
N ALA A 58 -2.49 -16.50 10.80
CA ALA A 58 -1.83 -15.19 10.88
C ALA A 58 -1.91 -14.42 9.55
N PHE A 59 -1.71 -15.10 8.42
CA PHE A 59 -1.88 -14.51 7.07
C PHE A 59 -3.31 -14.06 6.80
N VAL A 60 -4.32 -14.80 7.25
CA VAL A 60 -5.71 -14.37 7.06
C VAL A 60 -6.02 -13.15 7.93
N LEU A 61 -5.61 -13.18 9.20
CA LEU A 61 -5.88 -12.09 10.12
C LEU A 61 -5.12 -10.80 9.76
N SER A 62 -3.94 -10.88 9.14
CA SER A 62 -3.21 -9.69 8.67
C SER A 62 -3.97 -8.95 7.57
N LEU A 63 -4.71 -9.64 6.68
CA LEU A 63 -5.65 -8.98 5.76
C LEU A 63 -6.77 -8.25 6.51
N GLY A 64 -7.27 -8.86 7.60
CA GLY A 64 -8.31 -8.30 8.46
C GLY A 64 -7.95 -6.92 9.00
N ILE A 65 -6.67 -6.68 9.30
CA ILE A 65 -6.15 -5.39 9.79
C ILE A 65 -6.49 -4.24 8.82
N PHE A 66 -6.38 -4.46 7.52
CA PHE A 66 -6.65 -3.45 6.49
C PHE A 66 -8.11 -3.51 6.01
N LEU A 67 -8.69 -4.71 5.91
CA LEU A 67 -10.03 -4.94 5.39
C LEU A 67 -11.12 -4.29 6.26
N PHE A 68 -11.09 -4.50 7.59
CA PHE A 68 -12.16 -4.01 8.46
C PHE A 68 -12.25 -2.47 8.52
N PRO A 69 -11.14 -1.71 8.63
CA PRO A 69 -11.20 -0.26 8.55
C PRO A 69 -11.71 0.24 7.20
N VAL A 70 -11.29 -0.37 6.09
CA VAL A 70 -11.74 0.00 4.74
C VAL A 70 -13.25 -0.20 4.59
N LEU A 71 -13.76 -1.36 5.01
CA LEU A 71 -15.19 -1.66 4.96
C LEU A 71 -15.99 -0.69 5.83
N HIS A 72 -15.48 -0.32 7.01
CA HIS A 72 -16.09 0.71 7.87
C HIS A 72 -16.10 2.11 7.21
N LEU A 73 -15.08 2.45 6.43
CA LEU A 73 -15.01 3.71 5.68
C LEU A 73 -15.98 3.74 4.50
N LEU A 74 -16.22 2.59 3.85
CA LEU A 74 -17.23 2.44 2.80
C LEU A 74 -18.65 2.57 3.35
N ASN A 75 -18.97 1.83 4.41
CA ASN A 75 -20.27 1.87 5.05
C ASN A 75 -20.18 1.41 6.51
N ARG A 76 -20.87 2.11 7.40
CA ARG A 76 -20.86 1.81 8.84
C ARG A 76 -21.81 0.68 9.23
N SER A 77 -22.57 0.12 8.29
CA SER A 77 -23.55 -0.92 8.56
C SER A 77 -22.91 -2.24 9.01
N ILE A 78 -23.65 -3.01 9.82
CA ILE A 78 -23.20 -4.32 10.32
C ILE A 78 -22.93 -5.31 9.17
N PHE A 79 -23.65 -5.16 8.05
CA PHE A 79 -23.54 -6.01 6.88
C PHE A 79 -22.11 -6.04 6.32
N PHE A 80 -21.44 -4.90 6.25
CA PHE A 80 -20.06 -4.83 5.74
C PHE A 80 -19.07 -5.52 6.67
N LYS A 81 -19.33 -5.59 7.98
CA LYS A 81 -18.50 -6.38 8.91
C LYS A 81 -18.66 -7.88 8.67
N ILE A 82 -19.89 -8.35 8.46
CA ILE A 82 -20.20 -9.76 8.15
C ILE A 82 -19.57 -10.14 6.80
N LEU A 83 -19.69 -9.26 5.81
CA LEU A 83 -19.05 -9.42 4.50
C LEU A 83 -17.53 -9.53 4.63
N GLY A 84 -16.90 -8.70 5.47
CA GLY A 84 -15.47 -8.79 5.75
C GLY A 84 -15.06 -10.15 6.34
N ILE A 85 -15.84 -10.68 7.30
CA ILE A 85 -15.61 -12.03 7.85
C ILE A 85 -15.77 -13.10 6.75
N GLY A 86 -16.80 -12.98 5.90
CA GLY A 86 -17.00 -13.87 4.77
C GLY A 86 -15.80 -13.89 3.82
N ILE A 87 -15.25 -12.72 3.45
CA ILE A 87 -14.05 -12.61 2.62
C ILE A 87 -12.85 -13.30 3.27
N LEU A 88 -12.65 -13.10 4.58
CA LEU A 88 -11.55 -13.76 5.31
C LEU A 88 -11.71 -15.29 5.35
N CYS A 89 -12.93 -15.80 5.52
CA CYS A 89 -13.20 -17.24 5.47
C CYS A 89 -12.94 -17.83 4.08
N VAL A 90 -13.34 -17.13 3.03
CA VAL A 90 -13.06 -17.53 1.64
C VAL A 90 -11.55 -17.55 1.39
N TYR A 91 -10.84 -16.51 1.83
CA TYR A 91 -9.37 -16.46 1.71
C TYR A 91 -8.69 -17.58 2.48
N PHE A 92 -9.17 -17.90 3.69
CA PHE A 92 -8.68 -19.04 4.46
C PHE A 92 -8.87 -20.37 3.73
N TYR A 93 -10.00 -20.55 3.03
CA TYR A 93 -10.25 -21.78 2.27
C TYR A 93 -9.28 -21.92 1.08
N PHE A 94 -9.03 -20.84 0.35
CA PHE A 94 -8.13 -20.86 -0.82
C PHE A 94 -6.64 -20.91 -0.48
N LEU A 95 -6.23 -20.49 0.71
CA LEU A 95 -4.82 -20.47 1.10
C LEU A 95 -4.31 -21.91 1.38
N PRO A 96 -3.24 -22.38 0.73
CA PRO A 96 -2.68 -23.71 1.02
C PRO A 96 -2.07 -23.78 2.43
N LEU A 97 -1.94 -25.00 2.96
CA LEU A 97 -1.33 -25.24 4.28
C LEU A 97 0.17 -24.88 4.31
N LYS A 98 0.90 -25.17 3.23
CA LYS A 98 2.28 -24.76 3.07
C LYS A 98 2.31 -23.47 2.26
N ILE A 99 2.76 -22.39 2.89
CA ILE A 99 2.86 -21.07 2.26
C ILE A 99 4.26 -20.96 1.63
N GLY A 100 4.32 -20.97 0.31
CA GLY A 100 5.53 -20.73 -0.47
C GLY A 100 5.72 -19.26 -0.83
N ALA A 101 6.75 -18.98 -1.62
CA ALA A 101 7.09 -17.62 -2.04
C ALA A 101 6.00 -16.95 -2.88
N LEU A 102 5.28 -17.75 -3.68
CA LEU A 102 4.24 -17.26 -4.57
C LEU A 102 3.00 -16.80 -3.78
N GLU A 103 2.60 -17.55 -2.75
CA GLU A 103 1.52 -17.19 -1.84
C GLU A 103 1.87 -15.94 -1.01
N VAL A 104 3.12 -15.80 -0.60
CA VAL A 104 3.62 -14.58 0.07
C VAL A 104 3.48 -13.38 -0.85
N LEU A 105 3.88 -13.50 -2.12
CA LEU A 105 3.75 -12.43 -3.10
C LEU A 105 2.28 -12.05 -3.33
N ARG A 106 1.37 -13.03 -3.46
CA ARG A 106 -0.08 -12.81 -3.54
C ARG A 106 -0.61 -12.06 -2.33
N HIS A 107 -0.19 -12.48 -1.14
CA HIS A 107 -0.60 -11.85 0.11
C HIS A 107 -0.16 -10.38 0.20
N ILE A 108 1.10 -10.10 -0.18
CA ILE A 108 1.63 -8.73 -0.23
C ILE A 108 0.86 -7.88 -1.24
N LEU A 109 0.56 -8.39 -2.43
CA LEU A 109 -0.25 -7.70 -3.43
C LEU A 109 -1.66 -7.37 -2.90
N LEU A 110 -2.32 -8.31 -2.20
CA LEU A 110 -3.62 -8.06 -1.57
C LEU A 110 -3.55 -6.98 -0.49
N LEU A 111 -2.50 -6.96 0.33
CA LEU A 111 -2.27 -5.89 1.30
C LEU A 111 -2.09 -4.54 0.60
N PHE A 112 -1.35 -4.49 -0.52
CA PHE A 112 -1.25 -3.28 -1.33
C PHE A 112 -2.61 -2.85 -1.88
N ALA A 113 -3.41 -3.76 -2.43
CA ALA A 113 -4.75 -3.46 -2.93
C ALA A 113 -5.64 -2.82 -1.86
N LEU A 114 -5.66 -3.41 -0.65
CA LEU A 114 -6.40 -2.89 0.50
C LEU A 114 -5.84 -1.55 0.99
N SER A 115 -4.53 -1.37 0.96
CA SER A 115 -3.90 -0.09 1.32
C SER A 115 -4.37 1.05 0.40
N PHE A 116 -4.50 0.79 -0.90
CA PHE A 116 -5.02 1.77 -1.86
C PHE A 116 -6.50 2.07 -1.62
N MET A 117 -7.28 1.14 -1.05
CA MET A 117 -8.67 1.40 -0.71
C MET A 117 -8.85 2.53 0.30
N PHE A 118 -7.89 2.75 1.21
CA PHE A 118 -7.96 3.88 2.15
C PHE A 118 -8.03 5.25 1.45
N PHE A 119 -7.54 5.37 0.22
CA PHE A 119 -7.56 6.62 -0.52
C PHE A 119 -8.90 6.93 -1.21
N TRP A 120 -9.69 5.91 -1.57
CA TRP A 120 -10.93 6.09 -2.33
C TRP A 120 -12.19 5.63 -1.62
N ALA A 121 -12.11 4.67 -0.69
CA ALA A 121 -13.23 4.11 0.07
C ALA A 121 -14.21 5.16 0.62
N PRO A 122 -13.76 6.23 1.33
CA PRO A 122 -14.68 7.23 1.87
C PRO A 122 -15.42 8.04 0.80
N PHE A 123 -14.90 8.04 -0.43
CA PHE A 123 -15.41 8.85 -1.54
C PHE A 123 -16.31 8.07 -2.49
N LEU A 124 -16.61 6.78 -2.22
CA LEU A 124 -17.38 5.95 -3.15
C LEU A 124 -18.77 6.53 -3.44
N ASN A 125 -19.46 7.02 -2.41
CA ASN A 125 -20.85 7.48 -2.52
C ASN A 125 -21.00 9.02 -2.54
N THR A 126 -19.89 9.76 -2.59
CA THR A 126 -19.90 11.23 -2.52
C THR A 126 -19.12 11.84 -3.67
N ASN A 127 -19.76 12.73 -4.43
CA ASN A 127 -19.07 13.53 -5.44
C ASN A 127 -18.35 14.69 -4.74
N ILE A 128 -17.03 14.61 -4.71
CA ILE A 128 -16.15 15.54 -3.99
C ILE A 128 -15.07 16.05 -4.96
N SER A 129 -14.61 17.29 -4.75
CA SER A 129 -13.56 17.89 -5.57
C SER A 129 -12.23 17.15 -5.42
N ASN A 130 -11.40 17.19 -6.47
CA ASN A 130 -10.05 16.60 -6.45
C ASN A 130 -9.17 17.16 -5.33
N LYS A 131 -9.39 18.43 -4.94
CA LYS A 131 -8.69 19.06 -3.83
C LYS A 131 -8.94 18.33 -2.51
N ASN A 132 -10.19 18.03 -2.19
CA ASN A 132 -10.52 17.32 -0.95
C ASN A 132 -10.01 15.87 -0.97
N ILE A 133 -10.03 15.20 -2.13
CA ILE A 133 -9.44 13.86 -2.28
C ILE A 133 -7.92 13.93 -2.02
N TRP A 134 -7.24 14.94 -2.58
CA TRP A 134 -5.82 15.17 -2.34
C TRP A 134 -5.52 15.49 -0.87
N GLU A 135 -6.35 16.31 -0.21
CA GLU A 135 -6.16 16.63 1.20
C GLU A 135 -6.29 15.39 2.09
N TRP A 136 -7.26 14.53 1.79
CA TRP A 136 -7.40 13.23 2.43
C TRP A 136 -6.19 12.32 2.19
N THR A 137 -5.75 12.17 0.94
CA THR A 137 -4.63 11.28 0.60
C THR A 137 -3.35 11.74 1.29
N MET A 138 -3.06 13.05 1.28
CA MET A 138 -1.91 13.62 1.98
C MET A 138 -2.00 13.42 3.49
N LYS A 139 -3.18 13.55 4.08
CA LYS A 139 -3.36 13.30 5.51
C LYS A 139 -3.09 11.85 5.86
N ILE A 140 -3.63 10.89 5.10
CA ILE A 140 -3.40 9.46 5.30
C ILE A 140 -1.92 9.10 5.11
N LEU A 141 -1.26 9.61 4.05
CA LEU A 141 0.17 9.41 3.82
C LEU A 141 1.02 9.97 4.96
N LEU A 142 0.70 11.15 5.47
CA LEU A 142 1.40 11.75 6.61
C LEU A 142 1.21 10.93 7.89
N ILE A 143 -0.02 10.45 8.16
CA ILE A 143 -0.27 9.58 9.31
C ILE A 143 0.56 8.30 9.17
N LEU A 144 0.57 7.66 7.99
CA LEU A 144 1.35 6.45 7.73
C LEU A 144 2.85 6.70 7.95
N LEU A 145 3.39 7.80 7.42
CA LEU A 145 4.80 8.16 7.59
C LEU A 145 5.14 8.37 9.07
N VAL A 146 4.31 9.12 9.81
CA VAL A 146 4.51 9.35 11.25
C VAL A 146 4.44 8.02 12.01
N THR A 147 3.50 7.14 11.68
CA THR A 147 3.41 5.79 12.28
C THR A 147 4.69 4.99 12.06
N ILE A 148 5.23 4.97 10.84
CA ILE A 148 6.48 4.26 10.52
C ILE A 148 7.64 4.82 11.33
N VAL A 149 7.81 6.15 11.33
CA VAL A 149 8.91 6.82 12.06
C VAL A 149 8.82 6.52 13.55
N LEU A 150 7.63 6.62 14.15
CA LEU A 150 7.44 6.33 15.58
C LEU A 150 7.69 4.85 15.91
N THR A 151 7.21 3.94 15.07
CA THR A 151 7.41 2.49 15.23
C THR A 151 8.90 2.14 15.17
N LEU A 152 9.61 2.66 14.17
CA LEU A 152 11.05 2.44 13.98
C LEU A 152 11.85 3.05 15.14
N THR A 153 11.50 4.27 15.56
CA THR A 153 12.13 4.92 16.72
C THR A 153 11.94 4.07 17.98
N PHE A 154 10.74 3.58 18.23
CA PHE A 154 10.45 2.77 19.42
C PHE A 154 11.23 1.45 19.41
N TYR A 155 11.34 0.79 18.25
CA TYR A 155 12.16 -0.40 18.09
C TYR A 155 13.66 -0.13 18.30
N ILE A 156 14.19 0.95 17.73
CA ILE A 156 15.60 1.34 17.88
C ILE A 156 15.94 1.65 19.34
N VAL A 157 15.08 2.41 20.03
CA VAL A 157 15.28 2.73 21.46
C VAL A 157 15.32 1.46 22.30
N PHE A 158 14.41 0.52 22.05
CA PHE A 158 14.41 -0.78 22.72
C PHE A 158 15.69 -1.59 22.41
N TYR A 159 16.11 -1.61 21.14
CA TYR A 159 17.33 -2.30 20.73
C TYR A 159 18.57 -1.75 21.45
N ILE A 160 18.73 -0.43 21.48
CA ILE A 160 19.84 0.24 22.18
C ILE A 160 19.78 -0.04 23.69
N PHE A 161 18.59 -0.04 24.28
CA PHE A 161 18.40 -0.35 25.69
C PHE A 161 18.85 -1.77 26.02
N MET A 162 18.41 -2.76 25.23
CA MET A 162 18.79 -4.16 25.42
C MET A 162 20.29 -4.39 25.17
N PHE A 163 20.87 -3.72 24.18
CA PHE A 163 22.32 -3.72 23.96
C PHE A 163 23.08 -3.16 25.15
N SER A 164 22.61 -2.06 25.74
CA SER A 164 23.22 -1.45 26.93
C SER A 164 23.12 -2.36 28.15
N LEU A 165 22.02 -3.09 28.32
CA LEU A 165 21.87 -4.08 29.39
C LEU A 165 22.88 -5.23 29.26
N HIS A 166 23.12 -5.67 28.03
CA HIS A 166 24.12 -6.69 27.75
C HIS A 166 25.53 -6.22 28.10
N GLU A 167 25.94 -5.04 27.59
CA GLU A 167 27.29 -4.52 27.80
C GLU A 167 27.57 -4.07 29.25
N LEU A 168 26.62 -3.39 29.89
CA LEU A 168 26.83 -2.80 31.22
C LEU A 168 26.60 -3.78 32.37
N PHE A 169 25.66 -4.72 32.21
CA PHE A 169 25.22 -5.61 33.27
C PHE A 169 25.44 -7.10 32.94
N GLY A 170 25.99 -7.43 31.77
CA GLY A 170 26.21 -8.81 31.35
C GLY A 170 24.92 -9.61 31.12
N VAL A 171 23.79 -8.94 30.90
CA VAL A 171 22.50 -9.62 30.72
C VAL A 171 22.45 -10.23 29.31
N GLU A 172 22.44 -11.56 29.22
CA GLU A 172 22.28 -12.26 27.95
C GLU A 172 20.81 -12.32 27.53
N ILE A 173 20.50 -11.71 26.39
CA ILE A 173 19.13 -11.65 25.84
C ILE A 173 19.09 -12.43 24.53
N ALA A 174 18.24 -13.45 24.47
CA ALA A 174 18.11 -14.27 23.28
C ALA A 174 17.63 -13.44 22.07
N ASN A 175 18.22 -13.68 20.89
CA ASN A 175 17.93 -12.91 19.67
C ASN A 175 16.43 -12.92 19.29
N ARG A 176 15.71 -14.02 19.59
CA ARG A 176 14.26 -14.14 19.40
C ARG A 176 13.44 -13.05 20.11
N ARG A 177 13.92 -12.52 21.24
CA ARG A 177 13.23 -11.45 21.99
C ARG A 177 13.17 -10.14 21.20
N TYR A 178 14.18 -9.84 20.38
CA TYR A 178 14.17 -8.65 19.52
C TYR A 178 13.07 -8.75 18.45
N LEU A 179 12.95 -9.90 17.78
CA LEU A 179 11.90 -10.15 16.80
C LEU A 179 10.50 -10.12 17.43
N GLN A 180 10.32 -10.73 18.60
CA GLN A 180 9.04 -10.70 19.32
C GLN A 180 8.62 -9.26 19.66
N PHE A 181 9.57 -8.43 20.12
CA PHE A 181 9.28 -7.02 20.40
C PHE A 181 8.94 -6.24 19.12
N MET A 182 9.68 -6.46 18.02
CA MET A 182 9.37 -5.83 16.73
C MET A 182 7.93 -6.12 16.29
N ILE A 183 7.49 -7.37 16.41
CA ILE A 183 6.13 -7.80 16.06
C ILE A 183 5.09 -7.19 16.98
N LEU A 184 5.37 -7.09 18.27
CA LEU A 184 4.49 -6.42 19.23
C LEU A 184 4.29 -4.95 18.86
N VAL A 185 5.38 -4.25 18.53
CA VAL A 185 5.33 -2.83 18.13
C VAL A 185 4.62 -2.66 16.80
N LEU A 186 4.92 -3.49 15.79
CA LEU A 186 4.27 -3.42 14.49
C LEU A 186 2.79 -3.78 14.57
N GLY A 187 2.43 -4.85 15.26
CA GLY A 187 1.05 -5.31 15.36
C GLY A 187 0.21 -4.40 16.26
N ILE A 188 0.60 -4.26 17.53
CA ILE A 188 -0.26 -3.63 18.52
C ILE A 188 -0.12 -2.10 18.47
N PHE A 189 1.09 -1.57 18.50
CA PHE A 189 1.29 -0.12 18.57
C PHE A 189 0.99 0.55 17.22
N SER A 190 1.63 0.09 16.13
CA SER A 190 1.58 0.80 14.85
C SER A 190 0.16 0.83 14.25
N VAL A 191 -0.56 -0.30 14.29
CA VAL A 191 -1.93 -0.40 13.77
C VAL A 191 -2.87 0.51 14.55
N ASN A 192 -2.85 0.42 15.88
CA ASN A 192 -3.75 1.22 16.71
C ASN A 192 -3.44 2.71 16.62
N PHE A 193 -2.16 3.08 16.56
CA PHE A 193 -1.75 4.46 16.35
C PHE A 193 -2.23 4.99 14.99
N PHE A 194 -2.02 4.24 13.90
CA PHE A 194 -2.49 4.61 12.56
C PHE A 194 -4.02 4.82 12.54
N LEU A 195 -4.77 3.88 13.11
CA LEU A 195 -6.24 3.97 13.19
C LEU A 195 -6.72 5.10 14.10
N SER A 196 -5.95 5.47 15.14
CA SER A 196 -6.28 6.59 16.04
C SER A 196 -6.27 7.93 15.36
N GLN A 197 -5.31 8.12 14.47
CA GLN A 197 -5.10 9.39 13.80
C GLN A 197 -5.99 9.54 12.56
N MET A 198 -6.69 8.48 12.14
CA MET A 198 -7.61 8.57 11.00
C MET A 198 -8.70 9.61 11.24
N PRO A 199 -8.90 10.55 10.33
CA PRO A 199 -9.90 11.60 10.50
C PRO A 199 -11.33 11.04 10.56
N LYS A 200 -12.16 11.59 11.44
CA LYS A 200 -13.58 11.19 11.63
C LYS A 200 -14.52 11.76 10.55
N TYR A 201 -14.24 12.99 10.10
CA TYR A 201 -15.09 13.73 9.18
C TYR A 201 -14.33 14.09 7.90
N ILE A 202 -14.69 13.41 6.81
CA ILE A 202 -14.02 13.52 5.52
C ILE A 202 -14.19 14.93 4.92
N CYS A 203 -15.39 15.52 5.03
CA CYS A 203 -15.73 16.81 4.41
C CYS A 203 -15.30 18.05 5.23
N LEU A 204 -14.84 17.86 6.47
CA LEU A 204 -14.34 18.95 7.33
C LEU A 204 -12.82 19.02 7.35
N LEU A 205 -12.15 18.13 6.61
CA LEU A 205 -10.71 18.24 6.37
C LEU A 205 -10.48 19.43 5.47
N GLN A 206 -10.03 20.53 6.09
CA GLN A 206 -9.31 21.58 5.41
C GLN A 206 -7.87 21.48 5.93
N LEU A 207 -6.97 20.96 5.11
CA LEU A 207 -5.55 21.18 5.37
C LEU A 207 -5.33 22.70 5.40
N LYS A 208 -4.65 23.18 6.45
CA LYS A 208 -4.15 24.56 6.50
C LYS A 208 -3.52 24.89 5.14
N LYS A 209 -3.68 26.15 4.69
CA LYS A 209 -3.14 26.65 3.42
C LYS A 209 -1.81 25.98 3.09
N TYR A 210 -1.72 25.44 1.87
CA TYR A 210 -0.55 24.72 1.39
C TYR A 210 0.73 25.48 1.77
N THR A 211 1.61 24.81 2.52
CA THR A 211 2.73 25.52 3.14
C THR A 211 3.68 26.02 2.06
N ARG A 212 4.35 27.15 2.33
CA ARG A 212 5.38 27.69 1.43
C ARG A 212 6.47 26.66 1.12
N VAL A 213 6.78 25.78 2.08
CA VAL A 213 7.72 24.67 1.90
C VAL A 213 7.20 23.65 0.89
N GLY A 214 5.93 23.25 0.99
CA GLY A 214 5.30 22.36 0.01
C GLY A 214 5.31 22.97 -1.40
N GLU A 215 5.02 24.26 -1.52
CA GLU A 215 5.07 24.96 -2.81
C GLU A 215 6.45 24.93 -3.43
N VAL A 216 7.49 25.21 -2.65
CA VAL A 216 8.87 25.14 -3.12
C VAL A 216 9.23 23.72 -3.54
N PHE A 217 8.86 22.73 -2.73
CA PHE A 217 9.10 21.32 -3.02
C PHE A 217 8.45 20.91 -4.35
N THR A 218 7.18 21.22 -4.56
CA THR A 218 6.49 20.83 -5.80
C THR A 218 7.01 21.55 -7.03
N LYS A 219 7.17 22.88 -6.96
CA LYS A 219 7.54 23.70 -8.13
C LYS A 219 9.01 23.53 -8.52
N TYR A 220 9.92 23.52 -7.55
CA TYR A 220 11.36 23.61 -7.81
C TYR A 220 12.12 22.30 -7.64
N ILE A 221 11.57 21.33 -6.93
CA ILE A 221 12.24 20.03 -6.73
C ILE A 221 11.52 18.96 -7.55
N LEU A 222 10.24 18.74 -7.26
CA LEU A 222 9.49 17.62 -7.82
C LEU A 222 9.28 17.77 -9.33
N THR A 223 8.86 18.96 -9.78
CA THR A 223 8.61 19.20 -11.21
C THR A 223 9.88 19.07 -12.06
N PRO A 224 11.01 19.73 -11.73
CA PRO A 224 12.22 19.59 -12.54
C PRO A 224 12.77 18.16 -12.53
N VAL A 225 12.69 17.46 -11.40
CA VAL A 225 13.10 16.04 -11.32
C VAL A 225 12.25 15.18 -12.25
N THR A 226 10.93 15.37 -12.30
CA THR A 226 10.10 14.62 -13.27
C THR A 226 10.42 14.95 -14.71
N MET A 227 10.74 16.21 -15.03
CA MET A 227 11.12 16.59 -16.40
C MET A 227 12.46 15.96 -16.81
N LEU A 228 13.43 15.95 -15.90
CA LEU A 228 14.72 15.29 -16.13
C LEU A 228 14.51 13.78 -16.32
N TYR A 229 13.66 13.16 -15.51
CA TYR A 229 13.33 11.74 -15.65
C TYR A 229 12.68 11.45 -17.01
N ILE A 230 11.69 12.26 -17.43
CA ILE A 230 11.10 12.17 -18.79
C ILE A 230 12.21 12.21 -19.84
N LEU A 231 13.11 13.18 -19.76
CA LEU A 231 14.19 13.33 -20.74
C LEU A 231 15.08 12.09 -20.81
N VAL A 232 15.55 11.60 -19.66
CA VAL A 232 16.41 10.41 -19.59
C VAL A 232 15.68 9.16 -20.11
N LEU A 233 14.43 8.97 -19.69
CA LEU A 233 13.66 7.80 -20.09
C LEU A 233 13.34 7.82 -21.58
N PHE A 234 12.97 8.96 -22.16
CA PHE A 234 12.77 9.09 -23.61
C PHE A 234 14.06 8.93 -24.41
N ALA A 235 15.20 9.43 -23.90
CA ALA A 235 16.50 9.18 -24.53
C ALA A 235 16.85 7.68 -24.53
N TYR A 236 16.54 6.97 -23.44
CA TYR A 236 16.72 5.53 -23.34
C TYR A 236 15.79 4.76 -24.29
N ILE A 237 14.52 5.15 -24.38
CA ILE A 237 13.57 4.60 -25.36
C ILE A 237 14.08 4.79 -26.79
N ALA A 238 14.57 5.99 -27.13
CA ALA A 238 15.15 6.28 -28.44
C ALA A 238 16.37 5.39 -28.72
N LYS A 239 17.24 5.19 -27.71
CA LYS A 239 18.37 4.25 -27.80
C LYS A 239 17.89 2.83 -28.11
N ILE A 240 16.86 2.34 -27.41
CA ILE A 240 16.32 1.00 -27.63
C ILE A 240 15.73 0.85 -29.04
N LEU A 241 14.98 1.86 -29.51
CA LEU A 241 14.41 1.88 -30.86
C LEU A 241 15.48 1.84 -31.95
N ILE A 242 16.61 2.51 -31.75
CA ILE A 242 17.72 2.57 -32.73
C ILE A 242 18.58 1.31 -32.69
N PHE A 243 18.96 0.84 -31.50
CA PHE A 243 19.92 -0.25 -31.34
C PHE A 243 19.28 -1.63 -31.21
N GLY A 244 17.96 -1.72 -31.09
CA GLY A 244 17.21 -2.98 -31.07
C GLY A 244 17.41 -3.84 -29.82
N LEU A 245 17.95 -3.28 -28.73
CA LEU A 245 18.23 -3.99 -27.48
C LEU A 245 17.00 -3.96 -26.55
N TRP A 246 15.97 -4.74 -26.90
CA TRP A 246 14.67 -4.76 -26.19
C TRP A 246 14.63 -5.70 -24.98
N ASN A 247 15.67 -6.54 -24.79
CA ASN A 247 15.63 -7.67 -23.87
C ASN A 247 15.92 -7.33 -22.40
N GLU A 248 16.13 -6.06 -22.06
CA GLU A 248 16.42 -5.70 -20.68
C GLU A 248 15.14 -5.47 -19.86
N VAL A 249 14.96 -6.29 -18.81
CA VAL A 249 13.95 -6.12 -17.74
C VAL A 249 14.06 -4.75 -17.05
N THR A 250 15.16 -4.03 -17.23
CA THR A 250 15.42 -2.70 -16.66
C THR A 250 14.38 -1.66 -17.10
N ILE A 251 13.86 -1.73 -18.32
CA ILE A 251 12.91 -0.76 -18.87
C ILE A 251 11.60 -0.75 -18.06
N ASP A 252 11.08 -1.93 -17.71
CA ASP A 252 9.77 -2.05 -17.05
C ASP A 252 9.77 -1.37 -15.69
N TRP A 253 10.81 -1.64 -14.88
CA TRP A 253 10.96 -1.05 -13.55
C TRP A 253 11.14 0.47 -13.63
N MET A 254 11.80 0.98 -14.66
CA MET A 254 11.91 2.42 -14.90
C MET A 254 10.55 3.04 -15.25
N ILE A 255 9.76 2.39 -16.11
CA ILE A 255 8.41 2.85 -16.49
C ILE A 255 7.46 2.82 -15.29
N ILE A 256 7.49 1.75 -14.49
CA ILE A 256 6.69 1.61 -13.27
C ILE A 256 7.08 2.72 -12.27
N GLY A 257 8.38 2.88 -12.00
CA GLY A 257 8.88 3.91 -11.09
C GLY A 257 8.49 5.31 -11.55
N PHE A 258 8.70 5.62 -12.84
CA PHE A 258 8.30 6.90 -13.42
C PHE A 258 6.80 7.15 -13.29
N THR A 259 5.96 6.14 -13.50
CA THR A 259 4.51 6.26 -13.38
C THR A 259 4.10 6.76 -12.00
N PHE A 260 4.65 6.15 -10.94
CA PHE A 260 4.38 6.60 -9.57
C PHE A 260 4.86 8.04 -9.34
N PHE A 261 6.06 8.39 -9.80
CA PHE A 261 6.60 9.75 -9.68
C PHE A 261 5.78 10.80 -10.44
N ALA A 262 5.35 10.48 -11.66
CA ALA A 262 4.56 11.36 -12.51
C ALA A 262 3.16 11.60 -11.92
N ILE A 263 2.49 10.55 -11.46
CA ILE A 263 1.18 10.65 -10.78
C ILE A 263 1.33 11.44 -9.49
N ALA A 264 2.34 11.16 -8.68
CA ALA A 264 2.61 11.92 -7.46
C ALA A 264 2.79 13.42 -7.79
N THR A 265 3.61 13.74 -8.79
CA THR A 265 3.86 15.14 -9.20
C THR A 265 2.60 15.83 -9.67
N TYR A 266 1.78 15.15 -10.46
CA TYR A 266 0.48 15.67 -10.88
C TYR A 266 -0.45 15.93 -9.69
N MET A 267 -0.48 15.02 -8.72
CA MET A 267 -1.25 15.20 -7.47
C MET A 267 -0.72 16.36 -6.63
N PHE A 268 0.59 16.48 -6.44
CA PHE A 268 1.19 17.56 -5.65
C PHE A 268 0.96 18.96 -6.24
N TRP A 269 0.67 19.07 -7.53
CA TRP A 269 0.29 20.32 -8.18
C TRP A 269 -1.15 20.78 -7.88
N THR A 270 -2.03 19.91 -7.37
CA THR A 270 -3.45 20.26 -7.17
C THR A 270 -3.76 21.40 -6.19
N PRO A 271 -3.06 21.54 -5.04
CA PRO A 271 -3.33 22.67 -4.15
C PRO A 271 -2.79 24.00 -4.70
N LEU A 272 -1.93 23.99 -5.73
CA LEU A 272 -1.21 25.16 -6.23
C LEU A 272 -1.93 25.92 -7.33
N VAL A 273 -2.88 25.28 -8.03
CA VAL A 273 -3.55 25.88 -9.18
C VAL A 273 -5.02 25.50 -9.16
N GLU A 274 -5.90 26.49 -9.31
CA GLU A 274 -7.35 26.26 -9.41
C GLU A 274 -7.70 25.50 -10.69
N THR A 275 -6.99 25.78 -11.79
CA THR A 275 -7.07 25.08 -13.06
C THR A 275 -5.69 24.63 -13.52
N LEU A 276 -5.39 23.33 -13.41
CA LEU A 276 -4.11 22.80 -13.90
C LEU A 276 -3.94 23.16 -15.38
N ASN A 277 -2.80 23.78 -15.71
CA ASN A 277 -2.52 24.21 -17.07
C ASN A 277 -2.69 23.02 -18.02
N SER A 278 -3.53 23.19 -19.05
CA SER A 278 -3.88 22.10 -19.98
C SER A 278 -2.63 21.48 -20.61
N SER A 279 -1.58 22.27 -20.82
CA SER A 279 -0.29 21.79 -21.33
C SER A 279 0.44 20.87 -20.35
N PHE A 280 0.45 21.19 -19.05
CA PHE A 280 1.11 20.36 -18.04
C PHE A 280 0.40 19.02 -17.84
N LYS A 281 -0.94 19.06 -17.81
CA LYS A 281 -1.77 17.86 -17.78
C LYS A 281 -1.51 16.97 -19.01
N LYS A 282 -1.53 17.55 -20.21
CA LYS A 282 -1.25 16.84 -21.47
C LYS A 282 0.17 16.28 -21.52
N LEU A 283 1.15 17.02 -21.01
CA LEU A 283 2.54 16.57 -20.96
C LEU A 283 2.71 15.33 -20.08
N ILE A 284 2.23 15.37 -18.84
CA ILE A 284 2.35 14.24 -17.91
C ILE A 284 1.56 13.04 -18.44
N TRP A 285 0.25 13.20 -18.66
CA TRP A 285 -0.59 12.06 -19.05
C TRP A 285 -0.32 11.57 -20.47
N GLY A 286 0.10 12.46 -21.37
CA GLY A 286 0.57 12.08 -22.72
C GLY A 286 1.89 11.31 -22.68
N SER A 287 2.82 11.69 -21.79
CA SER A 287 4.02 10.89 -21.57
C SER A 287 3.67 9.51 -21.01
N LEU A 288 2.79 9.41 -20.03
CA LEU A 288 2.38 8.11 -19.47
C LEU A 288 1.69 7.22 -20.52
N LEU A 289 0.90 7.80 -21.43
CA LEU A 289 0.30 7.07 -22.54
C LEU A 289 1.37 6.54 -23.50
N ILE A 290 2.35 7.37 -23.91
CA ILE A 290 3.42 6.90 -24.81
C ILE A 290 4.24 5.79 -24.14
N LEU A 291 4.51 5.91 -22.83
CA LEU A 291 5.21 4.89 -22.06
C LEU A 291 4.43 3.57 -22.03
N SER A 292 3.09 3.63 -21.90
CA SER A 292 2.25 2.43 -21.98
C SER A 292 2.39 1.75 -23.35
N VAL A 293 2.35 2.51 -24.45
CA VAL A 293 2.57 1.93 -25.79
C VAL A 293 3.93 1.24 -25.90
N ILE A 294 4.97 1.82 -25.32
CA ILE A 294 6.32 1.23 -25.34
C ILE A 294 6.40 -0.01 -24.46
N LEU A 295 5.75 0.00 -23.29
CA LEU A 295 5.67 -1.15 -22.41
C LEU A 295 4.93 -2.30 -23.10
N ALA A 296 3.82 -2.02 -23.79
CA ALA A 296 3.09 -2.99 -24.61
C ALA A 296 3.98 -3.63 -25.69
N LEU A 297 4.77 -2.81 -26.42
CA LEU A 297 5.71 -3.28 -27.42
C LEU A 297 6.82 -4.16 -26.81
N SER A 298 7.35 -3.78 -25.66
CA SER A 298 8.36 -4.55 -24.93
C SER A 298 7.82 -5.93 -24.49
N ILE A 299 6.57 -5.98 -24.01
CA ILE A 299 5.91 -7.23 -23.63
C ILE A 299 5.68 -8.11 -24.85
N TRP A 300 5.18 -7.54 -25.95
CA TRP A 300 4.94 -8.26 -27.20
C TRP A 300 6.22 -8.91 -27.74
N LEU A 301 7.33 -8.17 -27.78
CA LEU A 301 8.61 -8.69 -28.25
C LEU A 301 9.11 -9.84 -27.37
N ARG A 302 9.02 -9.72 -26.05
CA ARG A 302 9.42 -10.79 -25.13
C ARG A 302 8.57 -12.05 -25.24
N PHE A 303 7.26 -11.87 -25.42
CA PHE A 303 6.36 -12.98 -25.71
C PHE A 303 6.75 -13.68 -27.02
N SER A 304 7.07 -12.91 -28.08
CA SER A 304 7.51 -13.47 -29.37
C SER A 304 8.85 -14.22 -29.29
N GLN A 305 9.70 -13.87 -28.32
CA GLN A 305 10.98 -14.53 -28.04
C GLN A 305 10.83 -15.79 -27.17
N GLY A 306 9.61 -16.18 -26.81
CA GLY A 306 9.32 -17.40 -26.06
C GLY A 306 9.31 -17.25 -24.54
N ILE A 307 9.28 -16.02 -24.00
CA ILE A 307 9.07 -15.80 -22.57
C ILE A 307 7.63 -16.19 -22.19
N SER A 308 7.48 -16.93 -21.10
CA SER A 308 6.17 -17.41 -20.64
C SER A 308 5.26 -16.27 -20.22
N PHE A 309 3.96 -16.42 -20.53
CA PHE A 309 2.94 -15.43 -20.20
C PHE A 309 2.86 -15.14 -18.69
N GLU A 310 3.03 -16.17 -17.84
CA GLU A 310 3.01 -16.05 -16.38
C GLU A 310 3.96 -15.00 -15.83
N THR A 311 5.14 -14.85 -16.45
CA THR A 311 6.17 -13.88 -16.02
C THR A 311 5.86 -12.46 -16.46
N LEU A 312 5.13 -12.30 -17.56
CA LEU A 312 4.76 -11.01 -18.15
C LEU A 312 3.40 -10.51 -17.65
N TYR A 313 2.59 -11.39 -17.08
CA TYR A 313 1.21 -11.15 -16.70
C TYR A 313 1.00 -9.89 -15.84
N LEU A 314 1.75 -9.76 -14.74
CA LEU A 314 1.64 -8.60 -13.84
C LEU A 314 2.01 -7.28 -14.54
N ILE A 315 3.00 -7.32 -15.42
CA ILE A 315 3.46 -6.14 -16.18
C ILE A 315 2.42 -5.77 -17.23
N LEU A 316 1.83 -6.75 -17.91
CA LEU A 316 0.78 -6.56 -18.90
C LEU A 316 -0.47 -5.94 -18.29
N ILE A 317 -0.90 -6.44 -17.13
CA ILE A 317 -2.05 -5.86 -16.44
C ILE A 317 -1.75 -4.41 -16.02
N PHE A 318 -0.57 -4.16 -15.46
CA PHE A 318 -0.14 -2.81 -15.09
C PHE A 318 -0.14 -1.87 -16.31
N ASP A 319 0.33 -2.34 -17.46
CA ASP A 319 0.35 -1.59 -18.71
C ASP A 319 -1.05 -1.24 -19.21
N ILE A 320 -1.96 -2.21 -19.24
CA ILE A 320 -3.37 -1.97 -19.62
C ILE A 320 -3.98 -0.89 -18.73
N TRP A 321 -3.72 -0.93 -17.42
CA TRP A 321 -4.18 0.10 -16.51
C TRP A 321 -3.55 1.46 -16.75
N LEU A 322 -2.24 1.51 -17.01
CA LEU A 322 -1.53 2.74 -17.35
C LEU A 322 -2.13 3.40 -18.60
N GLY A 323 -2.41 2.60 -19.64
CA GLY A 323 -3.07 3.04 -20.86
C GLY A 323 -4.49 3.57 -20.58
N LEU A 324 -5.31 2.81 -19.85
CA LEU A 324 -6.69 3.22 -19.54
C LEU A 324 -6.75 4.49 -18.69
N ILE A 325 -5.92 4.60 -17.66
CA ILE A 325 -5.93 5.76 -16.76
C ILE A 325 -5.37 7.00 -17.46
N SER A 326 -4.35 6.85 -18.30
CA SER A 326 -3.81 7.97 -19.08
C SER A 326 -4.82 8.50 -20.08
N LEU A 327 -5.53 7.62 -20.81
CA LEU A 327 -6.64 8.02 -21.68
C LEU A 327 -7.76 8.71 -20.90
N TYR A 328 -8.14 8.18 -19.73
CA TYR A 328 -9.15 8.79 -18.86
C TYR A 328 -8.78 10.23 -18.48
N PHE A 329 -7.56 10.49 -18.03
CA PHE A 329 -7.15 11.84 -17.68
C PHE A 329 -7.00 12.74 -18.91
N LEU A 330 -6.59 12.24 -20.07
CA LEU A 330 -6.46 13.05 -21.29
C LEU A 330 -7.81 13.48 -21.86
N PHE A 331 -8.80 12.59 -21.91
CA PHE A 331 -10.11 12.89 -22.49
C PHE A 331 -11.04 13.63 -21.53
N PHE A 332 -11.02 13.31 -20.24
CA PHE A 332 -11.92 13.94 -19.27
C PHE A 332 -11.25 15.14 -18.59
N ASN A 333 -11.78 16.34 -18.85
CA ASN A 333 -11.30 17.57 -18.20
C ASN A 333 -11.49 17.55 -16.68
N ASN A 334 -12.59 16.96 -16.20
CA ASN A 334 -12.91 16.82 -14.77
C ASN A 334 -12.62 15.40 -14.23
N ALA A 335 -11.56 14.76 -14.72
CA ALA A 335 -11.13 13.45 -14.25
C ALA A 335 -10.86 13.44 -12.74
N SER A 336 -11.46 12.50 -12.01
CA SER A 336 -11.33 12.46 -10.55
C SER A 336 -10.26 11.47 -10.06
N TYR A 337 -9.52 11.83 -9.01
CA TYR A 337 -8.47 10.97 -8.44
C TYR A 337 -8.99 9.70 -7.79
N LYS A 338 -10.26 9.70 -7.39
CA LYS A 338 -10.93 8.53 -6.87
C LYS A 338 -10.83 7.34 -7.84
N TRP A 339 -11.04 7.57 -9.14
CA TRP A 339 -10.99 6.50 -10.15
C TRP A 339 -9.57 5.97 -10.38
N LEU A 340 -8.54 6.78 -10.13
CA LEU A 340 -7.15 6.33 -10.17
C LEU A 340 -6.86 5.31 -9.07
N PHE A 341 -7.21 5.64 -7.82
CA PHE A 341 -6.99 4.73 -6.69
C PHE A 341 -7.94 3.52 -6.69
N PHE A 342 -9.17 3.71 -7.17
CA PHE A 342 -10.12 2.62 -7.34
C PHE A 342 -9.65 1.60 -8.38
N SER A 343 -9.24 2.07 -9.56
CA SER A 343 -8.84 1.18 -10.66
C SER A 343 -7.59 0.37 -10.34
N ILE A 344 -6.58 0.95 -9.67
CA ILE A 344 -5.38 0.19 -9.29
C ILE A 344 -5.68 -0.85 -8.20
N SER A 345 -6.53 -0.52 -7.24
CA SER A 345 -6.96 -1.44 -6.19
C SER A 345 -7.75 -2.61 -6.77
N LEU A 346 -8.68 -2.33 -7.69
CA LEU A 346 -9.47 -3.33 -8.40
C LEU A 346 -8.57 -4.22 -9.27
N LEU A 347 -7.60 -3.63 -9.97
CA LEU A 347 -6.67 -4.36 -10.81
C LEU A 347 -5.84 -5.37 -10.03
N ILE A 348 -5.29 -4.98 -8.88
CA ILE A 348 -4.49 -5.90 -8.05
C ILE A 348 -5.39 -7.01 -7.46
N ALA A 349 -6.67 -6.73 -7.22
CA ALA A 349 -7.63 -7.75 -6.81
C ALA A 349 -7.95 -8.73 -7.96
N VAL A 350 -8.15 -8.22 -9.19
CA VAL A 350 -8.39 -9.03 -10.39
C VAL A 350 -7.18 -9.86 -10.76
N SER A 351 -5.96 -9.34 -10.57
CA SER A 351 -4.74 -10.10 -10.85
C SER A 351 -4.65 -11.38 -10.01
N GLN A 352 -5.43 -11.52 -8.93
CA GLN A 352 -5.49 -12.75 -8.14
C GLN A 352 -6.38 -13.84 -8.76
N SER A 353 -7.31 -13.52 -9.66
CA SER A 353 -8.29 -14.48 -10.18
C SER A 353 -7.70 -15.48 -11.17
N GLU A 354 -6.72 -15.07 -11.97
CA GLU A 354 -6.04 -15.95 -12.94
C GLU A 354 -5.19 -17.00 -12.23
N TYR A 355 -4.48 -16.56 -11.20
CA TYR A 355 -3.71 -17.42 -10.30
C TYR A 355 -4.57 -18.33 -9.40
N MET A 356 -5.86 -18.01 -9.22
CA MET A 356 -6.87 -18.92 -8.64
C MET A 356 -7.26 -20.03 -9.63
N MET A 357 -7.24 -19.74 -10.92
CA MET A 357 -7.53 -20.71 -11.98
C MET A 357 -6.40 -21.73 -12.13
N ASP A 358 -5.14 -21.29 -12.03
CA ASP A 358 -3.98 -22.19 -11.97
C ASP A 358 -4.04 -23.15 -10.78
N PHE A 359 -4.49 -22.67 -9.62
CA PHE A 359 -4.69 -23.51 -8.44
C PHE A 359 -5.81 -24.54 -8.64
N LEU A 360 -6.94 -24.15 -9.23
CA LEU A 360 -8.02 -25.08 -9.57
C LEU A 360 -7.58 -26.14 -10.59
N LEU A 361 -6.79 -25.75 -11.59
CA LEU A 361 -6.21 -26.67 -12.58
C LEU A 361 -5.21 -27.65 -11.95
N SER A 362 -4.43 -27.20 -10.95
CA SER A 362 -3.47 -28.04 -10.21
C SER A 362 -4.13 -29.08 -9.29
N LEU A 363 -5.39 -28.87 -8.89
CA LEU A 363 -6.17 -29.82 -8.08
C LEU A 363 -6.90 -30.86 -8.92
N THR A 364 -7.02 -30.64 -10.23
CA THR A 364 -7.67 -31.55 -11.19
C THR A 364 -6.71 -32.52 -11.90
N ILE A 365 -5.42 -32.45 -11.58
CA ILE A 365 -4.35 -33.37 -12.02
C ILE A 365 -3.89 -34.14 -10.78
#